data_AF-A0A1U6IW57-F1
#
_entry.id   AF-A0A1U6IW57-F1
#
_cell.length_a   1.000
_cell.length_b   1.000
_cell.length_c   1.000
_cell.angle_alpha   90.00
_cell.angle_beta   90.00
_cell.angle_gamma   90.00
#
_symmetry.space_group_name_H-M   'P 1'
#
loop_
_entity.id
_entity.type
_entity.pdbx_description
1 polymer ?
#
loop_
_entity_poly.entity_id
_entity_poly.type
_entity_poly.pdbx_seq_one_letter_code
_entity_poly.pdbx_strand_id
1 'polypeptide(L)' 'MRKLPKLKPLRPLKPLDRMQNMKTLRPLGKTKWVRAHWRYDYARHQWEWVLGHWSK' A
#
# COMPACT_ATOMS: atom_id res chain seq x y z
N MET A 1 13.12 -26.61 20.06
CA MET A 1 12.95 -26.20 18.65
C MET A 1 12.54 -24.73 18.60
N ARG A 2 13.41 -23.84 18.11
CA ARG A 2 13.07 -22.42 17.92
C ARG A 2 12.15 -22.32 16.70
N LYS A 3 10.92 -21.87 16.88
CA LYS A 3 9.99 -21.58 15.76
C LYS A 3 10.65 -20.52 14.88
N LEU A 4 11.03 -20.88 13.65
CA LEU A 4 11.45 -19.90 12.65
C LEU A 4 10.30 -18.89 12.48
N PRO A 5 10.56 -17.57 12.60
CA PRO A 5 9.52 -16.58 12.36
C PRO A 5 8.99 -16.78 10.95
N LYS A 6 7.66 -16.85 10.80
CA LYS A 6 7.01 -16.96 9.48
C LYS A 6 7.62 -15.91 8.57
N LEU A 7 8.29 -16.35 7.49
CA LEU A 7 8.89 -15.49 6.48
C LEU A 7 7.78 -14.59 5.94
N LYS A 8 7.81 -13.31 6.31
CA LYS A 8 6.96 -12.31 5.68
C LYS A 8 7.47 -12.15 4.25
N PRO A 9 6.58 -12.17 3.24
CA PRO A 9 6.99 -11.97 1.86
C PRO A 9 7.73 -10.64 1.73
N LEU A 10 8.88 -10.66 1.06
CA LEU A 10 9.71 -9.46 0.86
C LEU A 10 8.94 -8.45 0.00
N ARG A 11 8.95 -7.17 0.41
CA ARG A 11 8.29 -6.09 -0.35
C ARG A 11 9.10 -5.79 -1.61
N PRO A 12 8.47 -5.66 -2.79
CA PRO A 12 9.17 -5.25 -4.00
C PRO A 12 9.67 -3.80 -3.91
N LEU A 13 10.53 -3.43 -4.87
CA LEU A 13 11.00 -2.05 -5.02
C LEU A 13 9.84 -1.12 -5.34
N LYS A 14 9.82 0.04 -4.67
CA LYS A 14 8.83 1.09 -4.93
C LYS A 14 8.88 1.51 -6.41
N PRO A 15 7.72 1.65 -7.11
CA PRO A 15 7.72 2.13 -8.48
C PRO A 15 8.26 3.57 -8.57
N LEU A 16 8.84 3.98 -9.71
CA LEU A 16 9.45 5.31 -9.89
C LEU A 16 8.46 6.40 -10.37
N ASP A 17 7.15 6.14 -10.33
CA ASP A 17 6.15 7.10 -10.78
C ASP A 17 6.02 8.32 -9.83
N ARG A 18 6.07 9.54 -10.41
CA ARG A 18 5.94 10.81 -9.69
C ARG A 18 4.50 11.12 -9.28
N MET A 19 3.49 10.52 -9.93
CA MET A 19 2.08 10.79 -9.64
C MET A 19 1.53 10.04 -8.43
N GLN A 20 2.29 9.11 -7.85
CA GLN A 20 1.83 8.22 -6.77
C GLN A 20 1.23 8.92 -5.56
N ASN A 21 1.69 10.12 -5.21
CA ASN A 21 1.23 10.86 -4.02
C ASN A 21 0.54 12.17 -4.36
N MET A 22 0.15 12.38 -5.62
CA MET A 22 -0.56 13.59 -6.04
C MET A 22 -1.92 13.64 -5.34
N LYS A 23 -2.10 14.63 -4.44
CA LYS A 23 -3.37 14.82 -3.73
C LYS A 23 -4.45 15.26 -4.71
N THR A 24 -5.48 14.43 -4.85
CA THR A 24 -6.67 14.76 -5.63
C THR A 24 -7.72 15.46 -4.78
N LEU A 25 -8.77 15.98 -5.42
CA LEU A 25 -9.94 16.55 -4.72
C LEU A 25 -10.49 15.56 -3.69
N ARG A 26 -10.77 16.06 -2.49
CA ARG A 26 -11.28 15.24 -1.37
C ARG A 26 -12.75 14.86 -1.63
N PRO A 27 -13.09 13.57 -1.76
CA PRO A 27 -14.48 13.14 -1.87
C PRO A 27 -15.25 13.40 -0.57
N LEU A 28 -16.57 13.56 -0.68
CA LEU A 28 -17.45 13.68 0.49
C LEU A 28 -17.34 12.44 1.39
N GLY A 29 -17.25 12.65 2.69
CA GLY A 29 -17.13 11.57 3.68
C GLY A 29 -15.73 10.96 3.83
N LYS A 30 -14.69 11.55 3.21
CA LYS A 30 -13.28 11.17 3.44
C LYS A 30 -12.57 12.25 4.28
N THR A 31 -11.67 11.82 5.16
CA THR A 31 -11.02 12.72 6.15
C THR A 31 -9.52 12.82 5.93
N LYS A 32 -8.85 11.73 5.54
CA LYS A 32 -7.39 11.62 5.53
C LYS A 32 -6.85 11.20 4.17
N TRP A 33 -5.81 11.90 3.72
CA TRP A 33 -5.01 11.45 2.58
C TRP A 33 -3.99 10.41 3.04
N VAL A 34 -4.05 9.22 2.44
CA VAL A 34 -3.10 8.13 2.66
C VAL A 34 -2.09 8.15 1.50
N ARG A 35 -0.80 8.18 1.82
CA ARG A 35 0.28 8.12 0.82
C ARG A 35 0.31 6.75 0.15
N ALA A 36 0.84 6.69 -1.06
CA ALA A 36 1.04 5.43 -1.77
C ALA A 36 1.91 4.47 -0.95
N HIS A 37 1.50 3.21 -0.91
CA HIS A 37 2.11 2.19 -0.07
C HIS A 37 1.89 0.80 -0.65
N TRP A 38 2.74 -0.14 -0.23
CA TRP A 38 2.56 -1.55 -0.49
C TRP A 38 1.44 -2.12 0.38
N ARG A 39 0.49 -2.81 -0.24
CA ARG A 39 -0.51 -3.65 0.42
C ARG A 39 -0.25 -5.09 0.02
N TYR A 40 -0.30 -6.01 0.98
CA TYR A 40 -0.21 -7.43 0.67
C TYR A 40 -1.62 -7.97 0.38
N ASP A 41 -1.82 -8.53 -0.81
CA ASP A 41 -3.01 -9.30 -1.15
C ASP A 41 -2.81 -10.74 -0.66
N TYR A 42 -3.56 -11.11 0.38
CA TYR A 42 -3.52 -12.44 0.98
C TYR A 42 -4.21 -13.51 0.13
N ALA A 43 -5.15 -13.14 -0.75
CA ALA A 43 -5.80 -14.09 -1.65
C ALA A 43 -4.86 -14.49 -2.79
N ARG A 44 -4.09 -13.53 -3.31
CA ARG A 44 -3.14 -13.75 -4.42
C ARG A 44 -1.71 -14.04 -3.97
N HIS A 45 -1.43 -13.90 -2.67
CA HIS A 45 -0.09 -14.00 -2.08
C HIS A 45 0.94 -13.07 -2.76
N GLN A 46 0.52 -11.85 -3.09
CA GLN A 46 1.34 -10.90 -3.85
C GLN A 46 1.27 -9.50 -3.24
N TRP A 47 2.32 -8.71 -3.48
CA TRP A 47 2.36 -7.31 -3.11
C TRP A 47 1.71 -6.46 -4.20
N GLU A 48 0.76 -5.63 -3.80
CA GLU A 48 0.07 -4.66 -4.67
C GLU A 48 0.48 -3.23 -4.29
N TRP A 49 0.88 -2.44 -5.28
CA TRP A 49 1.18 -1.03 -5.08
C TRP A 49 -0.11 -0.22 -5.12
N VAL A 50 -0.48 0.37 -3.98
CA VAL A 50 -1.68 1.21 -3.88
C VAL A 50 -1.28 2.66 -4.00
N LEU A 51 -1.87 3.38 -4.95
CA LEU A 51 -1.66 4.82 -5.12
C LEU A 51 -2.21 5.61 -3.92
N GLY A 52 -1.75 6.85 -3.78
CA GLY A 52 -2.27 7.77 -2.78
C GLY A 52 -3.78 7.93 -2.94
N HIS A 53 -4.50 7.80 -1.84
CA HIS A 53 -5.96 7.78 -1.87
C HIS A 53 -6.55 8.39 -0.60
N TRP A 54 -7.83 8.77 -0.68
CA TRP A 54 -8.58 9.29 0.44
C TRP A 54 -9.19 8.15 1.28
N SER A 55 -8.86 8.12 2.57
CA SER A 55 -9.49 7.27 3.57
C SER A 55 -10.57 8.03 4.34
N LYS A 56 -11.56 7.27 4.82
CA LYS A 56 -12.53 7.75 5.80
C LYS A 56 -11.84 7.91 7.15
#